data_AF-A0A1C6Q3E4-F1
#
_entry.id   AF-A0A1C6Q3E4-F1
#
_cell.length_a   1.000
_cell.length_b   1.000
_cell.length_c   1.000
_cell.angle_alpha   90.00
_cell.angle_beta   90.00
_cell.angle_gamma   90.00
#
_symmetry.space_group_name_H-M   'P 1'
#
loop_
_entity.id
_entity.type
_entity.pdbx_description
1 polymer ?
#
loop_
_entity_poly.entity_id
_entity_poly.type
_entity_poly.pdbx_seq_one_letter_code
_entity_poly.pdbx_strand_id
1 'polypeptide(L)'
;MGTVFSETVDLESVGELPEEYREVLTHQMLANGEGELSAGDTYVDSFYPLAPNADERYMCLKFAMEEVDHFRRFAKLLTPLGVDTSHMVNQAVAERRYFPAESMTTQFTVWEERAAFSFLCELEGHFQIKEMTTSTYAPLRAEAAAILKEEARHFGYGKRLMQESYDAGAQSRDRAQKALDKFYPMALDMFGRPDSRRGRLAVRWGLRKNDNGELRELYKTAIAGHIEKIGFSVPKVDPSQLQFA
;
A
#
# COMPACT_ATOMS: atom_id res chain seq x y z
N MET A 1 -25.46 5.98 11.58
CA MET A 1 -24.32 6.62 10.91
C MET A 1 -24.81 7.95 10.37
N GLY A 2 -24.07 9.05 10.58
CA GLY A 2 -24.45 10.36 10.03
C GLY A 2 -24.33 10.36 8.50
N THR A 3 -24.93 11.35 7.84
CA THR A 3 -24.84 11.52 6.38
C THR A 3 -23.38 11.64 5.95
N VAL A 4 -22.99 10.87 4.92
CA VAL A 4 -21.67 10.95 4.30
C VAL A 4 -21.57 12.27 3.52
N PHE A 5 -20.50 13.03 3.74
CA PHE A 5 -20.19 14.23 2.98
C PHE A 5 -19.87 13.85 1.52
N SER A 6 -20.46 14.58 0.57
CA SER A 6 -20.41 14.22 -0.86
C SER A 6 -20.10 15.38 -1.79
N GLU A 7 -19.92 16.59 -1.26
CA GLU A 7 -19.60 17.75 -2.08
C GLU A 7 -18.15 17.66 -2.56
N THR A 8 -17.88 18.12 -3.78
CA THR A 8 -16.51 18.19 -4.28
C THR A 8 -15.81 19.40 -3.65
N VAL A 9 -14.59 19.17 -3.15
CA VAL A 9 -13.75 20.17 -2.50
C VAL A 9 -12.51 20.37 -3.35
N ASP A 10 -12.29 21.59 -3.81
CA ASP A 10 -11.09 22.02 -4.51
C ASP A 10 -10.08 22.65 -3.53
N LEU A 11 -8.84 22.83 -3.98
CA LEU A 11 -7.76 23.37 -3.16
C LEU A 11 -8.11 24.76 -2.60
N GLU A 12 -8.76 25.60 -3.39
CA GLU A 12 -9.15 26.96 -3.02
C GLU A 12 -10.20 26.97 -1.90
N SER A 13 -11.07 25.95 -1.85
CA SER A 13 -12.17 25.85 -0.91
C SER A 13 -11.83 25.06 0.37
N VAL A 14 -10.76 24.26 0.36
CA VAL A 14 -10.43 23.34 1.47
C VAL A 14 -10.21 24.05 2.82
N GLY A 15 -9.81 25.33 2.77
CA GLY A 15 -9.65 26.18 3.95
C GLY A 15 -10.98 26.53 4.64
N GLU A 16 -12.10 26.46 3.92
CA GLU A 16 -13.45 26.79 4.42
C GLU A 16 -14.11 25.61 5.15
N LEU A 17 -13.59 24.39 4.95
CA LEU A 17 -14.10 23.19 5.58
C LEU A 17 -13.74 23.14 7.08
N PRO A 18 -14.39 22.29 7.88
CA PRO A 18 -13.99 22.07 9.27
C PRO A 18 -12.54 21.57 9.39
N GLU A 19 -11.88 21.91 10.50
CA GLU A 19 -10.51 21.45 10.80
C GLU A 19 -10.38 19.93 10.74
N GLU A 20 -11.39 19.19 11.24
CA GLU A 20 -11.42 17.73 11.19
C GLU A 20 -11.29 17.17 9.76
N TYR A 21 -11.88 17.83 8.75
CA TYR A 21 -11.74 17.41 7.36
C TYR A 21 -10.29 17.54 6.90
N ARG A 22 -9.66 18.69 7.17
CA ARG A 22 -8.26 18.96 6.80
C ARG A 22 -7.29 18.04 7.50
N GLU A 23 -7.48 17.80 8.80
CA GLU A 23 -6.64 16.88 9.58
C GLU A 23 -6.68 15.46 9.01
N VAL A 24 -7.88 14.94 8.71
CA VAL A 24 -8.06 13.59 8.18
C VAL A 24 -7.50 13.48 6.76
N LEU A 25 -7.77 14.47 5.90
CA LEU A 25 -7.21 14.54 4.54
C LEU A 25 -5.67 14.57 4.56
N THR A 26 -5.09 15.47 5.35
CA THR A 26 -3.64 15.62 5.49
C THR A 26 -2.99 14.35 6.02
N HIS A 27 -3.57 13.75 7.07
CA HIS A 27 -3.04 12.51 7.63
C HIS A 27 -3.10 11.36 6.64
N GLN A 28 -4.19 11.24 5.87
CA GLN A 28 -4.32 10.21 4.83
C GLN A 28 -3.24 10.39 3.76
N MET A 29 -3.04 11.59 3.23
CA MET A 29 -1.99 11.84 2.23
C MET A 29 -0.57 11.63 2.78
N LEU A 30 -0.32 11.94 4.06
CA LEU A 30 0.95 11.65 4.73
C LEU A 30 1.18 10.14 4.87
N ALA A 31 0.17 9.39 5.30
CA ALA A 31 0.27 7.94 5.45
C ALA A 31 0.49 7.23 4.11
N ASN A 32 -0.27 7.61 3.08
CA ASN A 32 -0.09 7.07 1.73
C ASN A 32 1.29 7.44 1.17
N GLY A 33 1.68 8.72 1.22
CA GLY A 33 2.99 9.15 0.75
C GLY A 33 4.16 8.46 1.48
N GLU A 34 4.08 8.30 2.80
CA GLU A 34 5.09 7.57 3.57
C GLU A 34 5.16 6.08 3.17
N GLY A 35 4.02 5.49 2.83
CA GLY A 35 3.90 4.15 2.26
C GLY A 35 4.66 4.01 0.94
N GLU A 36 4.39 4.88 -0.04
CA GLU A 36 5.06 4.83 -1.35
C GLU A 36 6.57 5.03 -1.21
N LEU A 37 7.00 5.98 -0.37
CA LEU A 37 8.42 6.19 -0.13
C LEU A 37 9.08 4.95 0.48
N SER A 38 8.39 4.27 1.40
CA SER A 38 8.86 3.02 2.01
C SER A 38 8.89 1.85 1.03
N ALA A 39 7.93 1.76 0.12
CA ALA A 39 7.96 0.81 -0.97
C ALA A 39 9.18 1.05 -1.87
N GLY A 40 9.41 2.30 -2.29
CA GLY A 40 10.56 2.72 -3.09
C GLY A 40 11.90 2.31 -2.47
N ASP A 41 12.08 2.54 -1.17
CA ASP A 41 13.29 2.13 -0.46
C ASP A 41 13.42 0.60 -0.40
N THR A 42 12.33 -0.11 -0.15
CA THR A 42 12.32 -1.59 -0.10
C THR A 42 12.76 -2.18 -1.45
N TYR A 43 12.34 -1.57 -2.57
CA TYR A 43 12.79 -1.97 -3.89
C TYR A 43 14.31 -1.89 -4.08
N VAL A 44 14.93 -0.80 -3.64
CA VAL A 44 16.36 -0.55 -3.82
C VAL A 44 17.19 -1.33 -2.81
N ASP A 45 16.80 -1.31 -1.54
CA ASP A 45 17.62 -1.81 -0.44
C ASP A 45 17.46 -3.31 -0.25
N SER A 46 16.26 -3.85 -0.49
CA SER A 46 15.95 -5.26 -0.21
C SER A 46 15.79 -6.10 -1.47
N PHE A 47 15.05 -5.61 -2.48
CA PHE A 47 14.70 -6.44 -3.63
C PHE A 47 15.77 -6.47 -4.71
N TYR A 48 16.36 -5.32 -5.03
CA TYR A 48 17.40 -5.23 -6.04
C TYR A 48 18.62 -6.14 -5.79
N PRO A 49 19.13 -6.30 -4.55
CA PRO A 49 20.23 -7.23 -4.28
C PRO A 49 19.88 -8.71 -4.50
N LEU A 50 18.61 -9.07 -4.34
CA LEU A 50 18.11 -10.45 -4.48
C LEU A 50 17.76 -10.84 -5.93
N ALA A 51 17.69 -9.86 -6.84
CA ALA A 51 17.26 -10.09 -8.22
C ALA A 51 18.15 -11.13 -8.94
N PRO A 52 17.55 -12.18 -9.54
CA PRO A 52 18.30 -13.32 -10.07
C PRO A 52 19.00 -13.03 -11.41
N ASN A 53 18.62 -11.95 -12.09
CA ASN A 53 19.15 -11.57 -13.40
C ASN A 53 19.02 -10.05 -13.65
N ALA A 54 19.54 -9.58 -14.78
CA ALA A 54 19.55 -8.17 -15.14
C ALA A 54 18.14 -7.60 -15.41
N ASP A 55 17.22 -8.40 -15.95
CA ASP A 55 15.85 -7.95 -16.24
C ASP A 55 15.09 -7.69 -14.94
N GLU A 56 15.24 -8.56 -13.94
CA GLU A 56 14.64 -8.37 -12.63
C GLU A 56 15.27 -7.19 -11.86
N ARG A 57 16.57 -6.93 -12.04
CA ARG A 57 17.21 -5.70 -11.51
C ARG A 57 16.63 -4.45 -12.15
N TYR A 58 16.46 -4.45 -13.47
CA TYR A 58 15.85 -3.34 -14.20
C TYR A 58 14.43 -3.06 -13.68
N MET A 59 13.63 -4.10 -13.49
CA MET A 59 12.27 -3.97 -13.00
C MET A 59 12.20 -3.48 -11.55
N CYS A 60 13.11 -3.92 -10.67
CA CYS A 60 13.21 -3.36 -9.31
C CYS A 60 13.46 -1.84 -9.33
N LEU A 61 14.38 -1.36 -10.18
CA LEU A 61 14.67 0.08 -10.28
C LEU A 61 13.52 0.85 -10.94
N LYS A 62 12.87 0.27 -11.94
CA LYS A 62 11.70 0.88 -12.58
C LYS A 62 10.58 1.10 -11.58
N PHE A 63 10.23 0.08 -10.80
CA PHE A 63 9.19 0.20 -9.79
C PHE A 63 9.61 1.14 -8.65
N ALA A 64 10.85 1.06 -8.16
CA ALA A 64 11.36 2.04 -7.19
C ALA A 64 11.17 3.50 -7.66
N MET A 65 11.44 3.76 -8.94
CA MET A 65 11.23 5.09 -9.53
C MET A 65 9.74 5.47 -9.58
N GLU A 66 8.85 4.54 -9.93
CA GLU A 66 7.39 4.76 -9.91
C GLU A 66 6.91 5.07 -8.48
N GLU A 67 7.30 4.30 -7.47
CA GLU A 67 6.97 4.52 -6.05
C GLU A 67 7.45 5.90 -5.54
N VAL A 68 8.69 6.28 -5.86
CA VAL A 68 9.22 7.59 -5.48
C VAL A 68 8.48 8.72 -6.21
N ASP A 69 8.01 8.51 -7.45
CA ASP A 69 7.15 9.48 -8.13
C ASP A 69 5.77 9.60 -7.46
N HIS A 70 5.21 8.50 -6.96
CA HIS A 70 3.96 8.52 -6.21
C HIS A 70 4.11 9.32 -4.91
N PHE A 71 5.18 9.12 -4.15
CA PHE A 71 5.50 9.97 -2.99
C PHE A 71 5.61 11.45 -3.39
N ARG A 72 6.31 11.77 -4.50
CA ARG A 72 6.43 13.16 -4.99
C ARG A 72 5.08 13.79 -5.30
N ARG A 73 4.11 13.02 -5.80
CA ARG A 73 2.74 13.49 -6.06
C ARG A 73 2.00 13.81 -4.76
N PHE A 74 2.06 12.92 -3.76
CA PHE A 74 1.47 13.20 -2.45
C PHE A 74 2.12 14.42 -1.78
N ALA A 75 3.45 14.52 -1.80
CA ALA A 75 4.19 15.67 -1.29
C ALA A 75 3.74 17.00 -1.94
N LYS A 76 3.52 16.98 -3.25
CA LYS A 76 3.02 18.14 -4.00
C LYS A 76 1.60 18.54 -3.59
N LEU A 77 0.72 17.56 -3.30
CA LEU A 77 -0.63 17.82 -2.79
C LEU A 77 -0.64 18.41 -1.37
N LEU A 78 0.34 18.02 -0.55
CA LEU A 78 0.50 18.46 0.84
C LEU A 78 1.09 19.87 0.96
N THR A 79 1.94 20.28 0.01
CA THR A 79 2.60 21.60 0.02
C THR A 79 1.63 22.78 0.17
N PRO A 80 0.55 22.93 -0.63
CA PRO A 80 -0.37 24.05 -0.47
C PRO A 80 -1.24 23.97 0.78
N LEU A 81 -1.26 22.82 1.49
CA LEU A 81 -1.87 22.67 2.81
C LEU A 81 -0.91 23.06 3.95
N GLY A 82 0.27 23.58 3.63
CA GLY A 82 1.26 24.03 4.60
C GLY A 82 2.09 22.90 5.22
N VAL A 83 2.12 21.72 4.61
CA VAL A 83 2.84 20.55 5.12
C VAL A 83 4.13 20.34 4.34
N ASP A 84 5.26 20.40 5.05
CA ASP A 84 6.59 20.09 4.51
C ASP A 84 6.94 18.61 4.73
N THR A 85 7.15 17.89 3.63
CA THR A 85 7.53 16.47 3.62
C THR A 85 9.01 16.23 3.30
N SER A 86 9.82 17.29 3.12
CA SER A 86 11.22 17.17 2.72
C SER A 86 12.06 16.33 3.70
N HIS A 87 11.73 16.37 4.98
CA HIS A 87 12.38 15.58 6.02
C HIS A 87 12.19 14.06 5.84
N MET A 88 11.08 13.61 5.24
CA MET A 88 10.74 12.20 5.12
C MET A 88 11.73 11.43 4.23
N VAL A 89 12.36 12.10 3.27
CA VAL A 89 13.34 11.50 2.33
C VAL A 89 14.61 11.05 3.06
N ASN A 90 14.98 11.72 4.16
CA ASN A 90 16.17 11.38 4.93
C ASN A 90 15.84 10.57 6.20
N GLN A 91 14.56 10.29 6.43
CA GLN A 91 14.10 9.57 7.60
C GLN A 91 14.32 8.07 7.40
N ALA A 92 14.91 7.41 8.39
CA ALA A 92 15.06 5.96 8.34
C ALA A 92 13.67 5.29 8.38
N VAL A 93 13.51 4.15 7.70
CA VAL A 93 12.22 3.43 7.67
C VAL A 93 11.70 3.15 9.08
N ALA A 94 12.57 2.80 10.03
CA ALA A 94 12.18 2.55 11.43
C ALA A 94 11.68 3.79 12.19
N GLU A 95 11.96 5.00 11.68
CA GLU A 95 11.55 6.27 12.27
C GLU A 95 10.22 6.77 11.73
N ARG A 96 9.75 6.20 10.62
CA ARG A 96 8.46 6.52 9.96
C ARG A 96 7.28 6.16 10.87
N ARG A 97 6.20 6.97 10.82
CA ARG A 97 5.10 6.92 11.82
C ARG A 97 3.70 7.05 11.23
N TYR A 98 3.56 7.54 10.00
CA TYR A 98 2.26 7.71 9.36
C TYR A 98 1.75 6.41 8.71
N PHE A 99 2.67 5.62 8.18
CA PHE A 99 2.44 4.28 7.68
C PHE A 99 2.89 3.26 8.75
N PRO A 100 2.29 2.06 8.83
CA PRO A 100 2.74 1.01 9.75
C PRO A 100 4.13 0.47 9.36
N ALA A 101 5.17 1.28 9.57
CA ALA A 101 6.52 1.06 9.07
C ALA A 101 7.18 -0.24 9.55
N GLU A 102 6.72 -0.82 10.66
CA GLU A 102 7.18 -2.15 11.11
C GLU A 102 6.82 -3.26 10.10
N SER A 103 5.77 -3.06 9.30
CA SER A 103 5.46 -3.93 8.16
C SER A 103 6.55 -3.84 7.07
N MET A 104 7.34 -2.77 7.03
CA MET A 104 8.35 -2.51 6.00
C MET A 104 9.79 -2.72 6.48
N THR A 105 10.02 -3.09 7.74
CA THR A 105 11.36 -3.37 8.28
C THR A 105 11.76 -4.85 8.21
N THR A 106 10.93 -5.68 7.58
CA THR A 106 11.19 -7.12 7.49
C THR A 106 12.35 -7.42 6.54
N GLN A 107 13.20 -8.38 6.94
CA GLN A 107 14.32 -8.83 6.12
C GLN A 107 13.87 -9.80 5.02
N PHE A 108 14.44 -9.61 3.84
CA PHE A 108 14.29 -10.47 2.67
C PHE A 108 15.60 -11.20 2.40
N THR A 109 15.50 -12.50 2.15
CA THR A 109 16.63 -13.45 2.10
C THR A 109 16.65 -14.28 0.82
N VAL A 110 15.50 -14.45 0.16
CA VAL A 110 15.37 -15.19 -1.10
C VAL A 110 14.44 -14.47 -2.07
N TRP A 111 14.59 -14.72 -3.37
CA TRP A 111 13.80 -14.06 -4.40
C TRP A 111 12.29 -14.35 -4.31
N GLU A 112 11.90 -15.54 -3.85
CA GLU A 112 10.48 -15.87 -3.63
C GLU A 112 9.83 -15.00 -2.54
N GLU A 113 10.60 -14.43 -1.61
CA GLU A 113 10.08 -13.49 -0.63
C GLU A 113 9.70 -12.15 -1.25
N ARG A 114 10.48 -11.67 -2.24
CA ARG A 114 10.06 -10.54 -3.07
C ARG A 114 8.78 -10.88 -3.84
N ALA A 115 8.72 -12.05 -4.48
CA ALA A 115 7.52 -12.45 -5.22
C ALA A 115 6.25 -12.41 -4.36
N ALA A 116 6.29 -13.00 -3.16
CA ALA A 116 5.16 -13.03 -2.24
C ALA A 116 4.82 -11.63 -1.72
N PHE A 117 5.82 -10.83 -1.34
CA PHE A 117 5.58 -9.46 -0.88
C PHE A 117 4.90 -8.62 -1.96
N SER A 118 5.41 -8.64 -3.20
CA SER A 118 4.78 -7.89 -4.30
C SER A 118 3.37 -8.35 -4.57
N PHE A 119 3.13 -9.65 -4.51
CA PHE A 119 1.81 -10.19 -4.79
C PHE A 119 0.77 -9.80 -3.72
N LEU A 120 1.20 -9.70 -2.47
CA LEU A 120 0.33 -9.38 -1.34
C LEU A 120 0.20 -7.87 -1.10
N CYS A 121 1.32 -7.18 -0.92
CA CYS A 121 1.39 -5.79 -0.47
C CYS A 121 1.06 -4.79 -1.58
N GLU A 122 1.41 -5.07 -2.84
CA GLU A 122 1.06 -4.17 -3.96
C GLU A 122 -0.45 -4.26 -4.27
N LEU A 123 -1.08 -5.42 -4.03
CA LEU A 123 -2.55 -5.49 -4.08
C LEU A 123 -3.18 -4.69 -2.93
N GLU A 124 -2.56 -4.67 -1.76
CA GLU A 124 -3.02 -3.82 -0.65
C GLU A 124 -2.94 -2.34 -1.02
N GLY A 125 -1.79 -1.89 -1.52
CA GLY A 125 -1.59 -0.52 -2.02
C GLY A 125 -2.61 -0.14 -3.08
N HIS A 126 -2.84 -1.03 -4.05
CA HIS A 126 -3.89 -0.87 -5.06
C HIS A 126 -5.29 -0.62 -4.44
N PHE A 127 -5.66 -1.36 -3.39
CA PHE A 127 -6.95 -1.16 -2.71
C PHE A 127 -7.02 0.20 -2.01
N GLN A 128 -5.94 0.64 -1.35
CA GLN A 128 -5.88 1.95 -0.69
C GLN A 128 -5.97 3.10 -1.69
N ILE A 129 -5.19 3.05 -2.78
CA ILE A 129 -5.23 4.07 -3.85
C ILE A 129 -6.60 4.11 -4.51
N LYS A 130 -7.21 2.94 -4.77
CA LYS A 130 -8.54 2.85 -5.38
C LYS A 130 -9.61 3.59 -4.58
N GLU A 131 -9.58 3.53 -3.25
CA GLU A 131 -10.53 4.26 -2.41
C GLU A 131 -10.45 5.78 -2.59
N MET A 132 -9.24 6.30 -2.85
CA MET A 132 -9.00 7.73 -3.04
C MET A 132 -9.49 8.25 -4.40
N THR A 133 -9.71 7.36 -5.38
CA THR A 133 -10.27 7.74 -6.70
C THR A 133 -11.73 8.23 -6.64
N THR A 134 -12.37 8.14 -5.48
CA THR A 134 -13.68 8.73 -5.24
C THR A 134 -13.68 9.77 -4.13
N SER A 135 -12.50 10.23 -3.71
CA SER A 135 -12.36 11.27 -2.69
C SER A 135 -13.16 12.52 -3.08
N THR A 136 -13.79 13.14 -2.08
CA THR A 136 -14.40 14.47 -2.18
C THR A 136 -13.36 15.54 -2.47
N TYR A 137 -12.10 15.37 -2.06
CA TYR A 137 -11.02 16.28 -2.40
C TYR A 137 -10.53 16.03 -3.83
N ALA A 138 -10.91 16.92 -4.75
CA ALA A 138 -10.69 16.74 -6.18
C ALA A 138 -9.20 16.58 -6.59
N PRO A 139 -8.24 17.32 -6.01
CA PRO A 139 -6.83 17.14 -6.32
C PRO A 139 -6.30 15.74 -5.98
N LEU A 140 -6.64 15.21 -4.80
CA LEU A 140 -6.27 13.85 -4.40
C LEU A 140 -6.91 12.82 -5.31
N ARG A 141 -8.21 12.99 -5.63
CA ARG A 141 -8.92 12.10 -6.55
C ARG A 141 -8.24 12.00 -7.91
N ALA A 142 -7.77 13.12 -8.45
CA ALA A 142 -7.09 13.17 -9.74
C ALA A 142 -5.74 12.45 -9.71
N GLU A 143 -4.89 12.70 -8.71
CA GLU A 143 -3.60 12.02 -8.58
C GLU A 143 -3.77 10.52 -8.30
N ALA A 144 -4.71 10.13 -7.42
CA ALA A 144 -5.02 8.73 -7.16
C ALA A 144 -5.46 7.98 -8.42
N ALA A 145 -6.26 8.61 -9.29
CA ALA A 145 -6.66 8.00 -10.56
C ALA A 145 -5.50 7.83 -11.55
N ALA A 146 -4.47 8.68 -11.47
CA ALA A 146 -3.25 8.53 -12.26
C ALA A 146 -2.37 7.40 -11.71
N ILE A 147 -2.10 7.41 -10.39
CA ILE A 147 -1.31 6.39 -9.67
C ILE A 147 -1.92 5.00 -9.85
N LEU A 148 -3.25 4.86 -9.75
CA LEU A 148 -3.95 3.57 -9.85
C LEU A 148 -3.67 2.82 -11.17
N LYS A 149 -3.41 3.54 -12.26
CA LYS A 149 -3.07 2.94 -13.56
C LYS A 149 -1.69 2.28 -13.55
N GLU A 150 -0.80 2.74 -12.67
CA GLU A 150 0.55 2.23 -12.49
C GLU A 150 0.57 1.07 -11.51
N GLU A 151 -0.14 1.21 -10.39
CA GLU A 151 -0.35 0.18 -9.36
C GLU A 151 -0.84 -1.15 -9.92
N ALA A 152 -1.75 -1.12 -10.90
CA ALA A 152 -2.24 -2.34 -11.54
C ALA A 152 -1.12 -3.16 -12.21
N ARG A 153 -0.02 -2.50 -12.65
CA ARG A 153 1.16 -3.14 -13.22
C ARG A 153 2.04 -3.77 -12.13
N HIS A 154 2.16 -3.15 -10.97
CA HIS A 154 2.97 -3.65 -9.85
C HIS A 154 2.39 -4.97 -9.35
N PHE A 155 1.09 -5.01 -9.06
CA PHE A 155 0.39 -6.24 -8.69
C PHE A 155 0.48 -7.32 -9.78
N GLY A 156 0.28 -6.94 -11.05
CA GLY A 156 0.41 -7.86 -12.17
C GLY A 156 1.79 -8.52 -12.25
N TYR A 157 2.84 -7.77 -11.90
CA TYR A 157 4.21 -8.26 -11.84
C TYR A 157 4.43 -9.21 -10.66
N GLY A 158 3.97 -8.86 -9.47
CA GLY A 158 4.04 -9.75 -8.30
C GLY A 158 3.34 -11.09 -8.56
N LYS A 159 2.18 -11.06 -9.21
CA LYS A 159 1.46 -12.26 -9.65
C LYS A 159 2.28 -13.10 -10.63
N ARG A 160 2.96 -12.48 -11.59
CA ARG A 160 3.85 -13.19 -12.53
C ARG A 160 5.00 -13.89 -11.78
N LEU A 161 5.66 -13.20 -10.85
CA LEU A 161 6.75 -13.78 -10.06
C LEU A 161 6.29 -14.97 -9.21
N MET A 162 5.08 -14.90 -8.64
CA MET A 162 4.50 -16.02 -7.89
C MET A 162 4.19 -17.22 -8.80
N GLN A 163 3.68 -16.98 -10.00
CA GLN A 163 3.46 -18.03 -10.99
C GLN A 163 4.78 -18.69 -11.42
N GLU A 164 5.82 -17.90 -11.69
CA GLU A 164 7.15 -18.41 -12.03
C GLU A 164 7.76 -19.23 -10.90
N SER A 165 7.60 -18.79 -9.65
CA SER A 165 8.03 -19.55 -8.47
C SER A 165 7.27 -20.87 -8.33
N TYR A 166 5.99 -20.88 -8.73
CA TYR A 166 5.19 -22.10 -8.76
C TYR A 166 5.71 -23.09 -9.82
N ASP A 167 6.00 -22.59 -11.01
CA ASP A 167 6.42 -23.39 -12.16
C ASP A 167 7.89 -23.86 -12.07
N ALA A 168 8.73 -23.16 -11.31
CA ALA A 168 10.16 -23.47 -11.12
C ALA A 168 10.45 -24.77 -10.33
N GLY A 169 9.42 -25.45 -9.81
CA GLY A 169 9.55 -26.77 -9.19
C GLY A 169 9.27 -26.78 -7.68
N ALA A 170 9.31 -27.97 -7.08
CA ALA A 170 8.84 -28.19 -5.70
C ALA A 170 9.56 -27.34 -4.66
N GLN A 171 10.87 -27.12 -4.82
CA GLN A 171 11.65 -26.34 -3.86
C GLN A 171 11.30 -24.84 -3.90
N SER A 172 11.14 -24.27 -5.10
CA SER A 172 10.74 -22.86 -5.25
C SER A 172 9.29 -22.66 -4.80
N ARG A 173 8.40 -23.62 -5.11
CA ARG A 173 7.03 -23.67 -4.58
C ARG A 173 6.99 -23.63 -3.04
N ASP A 174 7.76 -24.47 -2.37
CA ASP A 174 7.80 -24.49 -0.91
C ASP A 174 8.32 -23.15 -0.33
N ARG A 175 9.36 -22.56 -0.93
CA ARG A 175 9.85 -21.23 -0.53
C ARG A 175 8.79 -20.14 -0.72
N ALA A 176 8.10 -20.14 -1.86
CA ALA A 176 7.06 -19.17 -2.16
C ALA A 176 5.84 -19.30 -1.24
N GLN A 177 5.41 -20.53 -0.89
CA GLN A 177 4.36 -20.73 0.10
C GLN A 177 4.77 -20.22 1.47
N LYS A 178 5.99 -20.54 1.94
CA LYS A 178 6.52 -20.01 3.21
C LYS A 178 6.59 -18.49 3.22
N ALA A 179 6.94 -17.88 2.10
CA ALA A 179 6.93 -16.45 1.94
C ALA A 179 5.51 -15.86 2.01
N LEU A 180 4.52 -16.48 1.36
CA LEU A 180 3.10 -16.08 1.52
C LEU A 180 2.70 -16.13 2.99
N ASP A 181 3.00 -17.24 3.69
CA ASP A 181 2.65 -17.40 5.10
C ASP A 181 3.32 -16.34 5.99
N LYS A 182 4.55 -15.93 5.64
CA LYS A 182 5.31 -14.89 6.33
C LYS A 182 4.73 -13.49 6.13
N PHE A 183 4.39 -13.12 4.89
CA PHE A 183 4.01 -11.73 4.54
C PHE A 183 2.51 -11.47 4.56
N TYR A 184 1.67 -12.51 4.62
CA TYR A 184 0.22 -12.32 4.61
C TYR A 184 -0.30 -11.55 5.84
N PRO A 185 0.11 -11.84 7.09
CA PRO A 185 -0.31 -11.04 8.25
C PRO A 185 0.10 -9.57 8.11
N MET A 186 1.31 -9.33 7.60
CA MET A 186 1.84 -7.99 7.34
C MET A 186 0.96 -7.20 6.36
N ALA A 187 0.57 -7.80 5.24
CA ALA A 187 -0.33 -7.14 4.28
C ALA A 187 -1.71 -6.81 4.90
N LEU A 188 -2.19 -7.61 5.87
CA LEU A 188 -3.41 -7.29 6.60
C LEU A 188 -3.23 -6.11 7.57
N ASP A 189 -2.07 -6.02 8.22
CA ASP A 189 -1.72 -4.93 9.13
C ASP A 189 -1.49 -3.59 8.42
N MET A 190 -1.13 -3.60 7.13
CA MET A 190 -0.99 -2.37 6.32
C MET A 190 -2.30 -1.57 6.22
N PHE A 191 -3.47 -2.22 6.33
CA PHE A 191 -4.76 -1.54 6.45
C PHE A 191 -4.94 -0.75 7.76
N GLY A 192 -4.11 -1.02 8.78
CA GLY A 192 -4.21 -0.43 10.12
C GLY A 192 -5.38 -0.98 10.94
N ARG A 193 -5.65 -0.36 12.09
CA ARG A 193 -6.69 -0.81 13.03
C ARG A 193 -8.08 -0.82 12.39
N PRO A 194 -8.85 -1.92 12.47
CA PRO A 194 -10.20 -2.00 11.88
C PRO A 194 -11.17 -0.98 12.50
N ASP A 195 -11.01 -0.67 13.79
CA ASP A 195 -11.85 0.27 14.53
C ASP A 195 -11.29 1.71 14.57
N SER A 196 -10.41 2.07 13.63
CA SER A 196 -9.79 3.39 13.54
C SER A 196 -10.82 4.53 13.51
N ARG A 197 -10.74 5.45 14.48
CA ARG A 197 -11.53 6.69 14.47
C ARG A 197 -11.25 7.49 13.19
N ARG A 198 -9.99 7.60 12.77
CA ARG A 198 -9.61 8.35 11.56
C ARG A 198 -10.16 7.68 10.30
N GLY A 199 -10.14 6.35 10.23
CA GLY A 199 -10.74 5.61 9.12
C GLY A 199 -12.24 5.89 8.96
N ARG A 200 -12.99 5.85 10.07
CA ARG A 200 -14.43 6.21 10.06
C ARG A 200 -14.68 7.68 9.70
N LEU A 201 -13.81 8.60 10.13
CA LEU A 201 -13.91 10.00 9.75
C LEU A 201 -13.61 10.21 8.27
N ALA A 202 -12.64 9.50 7.70
CA ALA A 202 -12.33 9.55 6.29
C ALA A 202 -13.52 9.08 5.44
N VAL A 203 -14.23 8.03 5.87
CA VAL A 203 -15.49 7.61 5.25
C VAL A 203 -16.58 8.67 5.41
N ARG A 204 -16.77 9.21 6.62
CA ARG A 204 -17.76 10.28 6.86
C ARG A 204 -17.52 11.48 5.95
N TRP A 205 -16.26 11.87 5.76
CA TRP A 205 -15.88 13.00 4.94
C TRP A 205 -15.82 12.68 3.44
N GLY A 206 -16.13 11.45 3.02
CA GLY A 206 -16.11 11.05 1.61
C GLY A 206 -14.70 10.99 1.01
N LEU A 207 -13.65 10.91 1.84
CA LEU A 207 -12.25 10.80 1.39
C LEU A 207 -11.88 9.37 0.95
N ARG A 208 -12.67 8.38 1.41
CA ARG A 208 -12.66 6.96 1.04
C ARG A 208 -14.07 6.37 1.23
N LYS A 209 -14.34 5.18 0.70
CA LYS A 209 -15.68 4.55 0.75
C LYS A 209 -15.84 3.60 1.93
N ASN A 210 -14.80 2.84 2.21
CA ASN A 210 -14.76 1.75 3.19
C ASN A 210 -13.82 2.14 4.32
N ASP A 211 -14.15 1.78 5.56
CA ASP A 211 -13.17 1.88 6.64
C ASP A 211 -12.08 0.81 6.50
N ASN A 212 -11.12 0.81 7.44
CA ASN A 212 -9.98 -0.08 7.39
C ASN A 212 -10.38 -1.56 7.48
N GLY A 213 -11.36 -1.89 8.33
CA GLY A 213 -11.82 -3.26 8.51
C GLY A 213 -12.59 -3.76 7.30
N GLU A 214 -13.51 -2.94 6.78
CA GLU A 214 -14.27 -3.24 5.57
C GLU A 214 -13.34 -3.47 4.36
N LEU A 215 -12.37 -2.58 4.15
CA LEU A 215 -11.43 -2.69 3.04
C LEU A 215 -10.53 -3.92 3.17
N ARG A 216 -10.08 -4.25 4.39
CA ARG A 216 -9.29 -5.46 4.67
C ARG A 216 -10.06 -6.73 4.31
N GLU A 217 -11.35 -6.82 4.59
CA GLU A 217 -12.15 -8.01 4.23
C GLU A 217 -12.38 -8.13 2.71
N LEU A 218 -12.58 -7.00 2.02
CA LEU A 218 -12.63 -6.98 0.56
C LEU A 218 -11.31 -7.46 -0.05
N TYR A 219 -10.18 -7.01 0.50
CA TYR A 219 -8.85 -7.46 0.11
C TYR A 219 -8.67 -8.96 0.34
N LYS A 220 -8.96 -9.47 1.54
CA LYS A 220 -8.84 -10.90 1.90
C LYS A 220 -9.57 -11.79 0.89
N THR A 221 -10.79 -11.40 0.51
CA THR A 221 -11.59 -12.12 -0.48
C THR A 221 -10.90 -12.13 -1.86
N ALA A 222 -10.41 -10.98 -2.31
CA ALA A 222 -9.76 -10.86 -3.61
C ALA A 222 -8.43 -11.63 -3.68
N ILE A 223 -7.55 -11.44 -2.69
CA ILE A 223 -6.24 -12.07 -2.68
C ILE A 223 -6.34 -13.59 -2.53
N ALA A 224 -7.30 -14.11 -1.75
CA ALA A 224 -7.55 -15.54 -1.64
C ALA A 224 -7.81 -16.18 -3.00
N GLY A 225 -8.72 -15.59 -3.79
CA GLY A 225 -9.00 -16.08 -5.15
C GLY A 225 -7.79 -15.98 -6.09
N HIS A 226 -6.90 -15.01 -5.89
CA HIS A 226 -5.66 -14.93 -6.65
C HIS A 226 -4.63 -16.00 -6.24
N ILE A 227 -4.46 -16.24 -4.93
CA ILE A 227 -3.57 -17.29 -4.38
C ILE A 227 -3.99 -18.66 -4.91
N GLU A 228 -5.27 -19.01 -4.76
CA GLU A 228 -5.82 -20.30 -5.18
C GLU A 228 -5.69 -20.51 -6.70
N LYS A 229 -5.87 -19.45 -7.49
CA LYS A 229 -5.76 -19.52 -8.95
C LYS A 229 -4.36 -19.85 -9.44
N ILE A 230 -3.31 -19.48 -8.69
CA ILE A 230 -1.92 -19.87 -9.00
C ILE A 230 -1.65 -21.31 -8.57
N GLY A 231 -2.34 -21.79 -7.53
CA GLY A 231 -2.20 -23.15 -6.98
C GLY A 231 -1.56 -23.18 -5.59
N PHE A 232 -1.38 -22.03 -4.94
CA PHE A 232 -0.93 -21.93 -3.55
C PHE A 232 -2.10 -22.06 -2.58
N SER A 233 -1.78 -22.31 -1.31
CA SER A 233 -2.77 -22.31 -0.22
C SER A 233 -2.88 -20.92 0.40
N VAL A 234 -4.11 -20.47 0.67
CA VAL A 234 -4.35 -19.21 1.40
C VAL A 234 -3.79 -19.35 2.82
N PRO A 235 -2.89 -18.45 3.25
CA PRO A 235 -2.33 -18.49 4.60
C PRO A 235 -3.41 -18.44 5.68
N LYS A 236 -3.23 -19.23 6.73
CA LYS A 236 -4.05 -19.13 7.94
C LYS A 236 -3.39 -18.13 8.88
N VAL A 237 -4.15 -17.14 9.33
CA VAL A 237 -3.65 -16.11 10.25
C VAL A 237 -4.24 -16.34 11.63
N ASP A 238 -3.37 -16.52 12.61
CA ASP A 238 -3.72 -16.40 14.02
C ASP A 238 -3.79 -14.91 14.39
N PRO A 239 -4.82 -14.44 15.11
CA PRO A 239 -4.88 -13.07 15.62
C PRO A 239 -3.62 -12.60 16.35
N SER A 240 -2.84 -13.50 16.97
CA SER A 240 -1.57 -13.15 17.62
C SER A 240 -0.47 -12.69 16.66
N GLN A 241 -0.63 -12.96 15.36
CA GLN A 241 0.31 -12.54 14.31
C GLN A 241 -0.01 -11.14 13.77
N LEU A 242 -1.16 -10.57 14.16
CA LEU A 242 -1.60 -9.24 13.72
C LEU A 242 -1.26 -8.20 14.79
N GLN A 243 -0.60 -7.13 14.37
CA GLN A 243 -0.42 -5.93 15.19
C GLN A 243 -1.73 -5.19 15.41
N PHE A 244 -2.62 -5.27 14.42
CA PHE A 244 -3.90 -4.59 14.38
C PHE A 244 -5.05 -5.59 14.16
N ALA A 245 -5.15 -6.55 15.08
CA ALA A 245 -6.26 -7.52 15.15
C ALA A 245 -7.63 -6.83 15.28
#